data_AF-A0A4Q9LTD2-F1
#
_entry.id   AF-A0A4Q9LTD2-F1
#
_cell.length_a   1.000
_cell.length_b   1.000
_cell.length_c   1.000
_cell.angle_alpha   90.00
_cell.angle_beta   90.00
_cell.angle_gamma   90.00
#
_symmetry.space_group_name_H-M   'P 1'
#
loop_
_entity.id
_entity.type
_entity.pdbx_description
1 polymer ?
#
loop_
_entity_poly.entity_id
_entity_poly.type
_entity_poly.pdbx_seq_one_letter_code
_entity_poly.pdbx_strand_id
1 'polypeptide(L)'
;MIRAFHTSTTSLHVLQSIGYSFIKKNISNTKKDNMGEINVSDGRKEISINIKEYRKVSDLTKYVAMKMNISEFWLEYNGLRLKENSPISEIKFDQTTKISVIYKKLHCFFKQCYNKAGKINSDCNYCSKNYCAKHRIPESHACIEIESCKKAANSRNEAKLLKEKLTRNKI
;
A
#
# COMPACT_ATOMS: atom_id res chain seq x y z
N MET A 1 47.00 53.96 -26.46
CA MET A 1 46.24 55.23 -26.39
C MET A 1 44.89 54.92 -25.75
N ILE A 2 44.75 54.93 -24.43
CA ILE A 2 44.45 56.07 -23.54
C ILE A 2 43.16 56.81 -23.96
N ARG A 3 42.04 56.57 -23.27
CA ARG A 3 41.38 57.52 -22.33
C ARG A 3 40.09 56.91 -21.75
N ALA A 4 40.04 56.88 -20.42
CA ALA A 4 38.84 56.72 -19.59
C ALA A 4 38.00 58.01 -19.59
N PHE A 5 36.74 57.97 -19.13
CA PHE A 5 36.18 58.91 -18.14
C PHE A 5 34.85 58.40 -17.56
N HIS A 6 34.78 58.40 -16.23
CA HIS A 6 33.59 58.27 -15.38
C HIS A 6 32.62 59.46 -15.57
N THR A 7 31.35 59.30 -15.14
CA THR A 7 30.71 60.20 -14.15
C THR A 7 29.38 59.63 -13.65
N SER A 8 29.14 59.87 -12.36
CA SER A 8 28.03 59.45 -11.52
C SER A 8 26.92 60.52 -11.48
N THR A 9 25.90 60.31 -10.63
CA THR A 9 24.97 61.27 -9.97
C THR A 9 23.53 61.36 -10.55
N THR A 10 22.52 60.85 -9.80
CA THR A 10 21.49 61.56 -8.96
C THR A 10 20.27 62.01 -9.80
N SER A 11 19.00 62.11 -9.38
CA SER A 11 18.27 61.94 -8.12
C SER A 11 16.77 62.16 -8.42
N LEU A 12 15.90 61.28 -7.88
CA LEU A 12 14.58 61.50 -7.25
C LEU A 12 13.40 62.30 -7.89
N HIS A 13 12.20 61.75 -7.61
CA HIS A 13 10.82 62.30 -7.57
C HIS A 13 10.18 62.68 -8.93
N VAL A 14 8.94 62.28 -9.25
CA VAL A 14 7.68 62.61 -8.56
C VAL A 14 6.59 61.54 -8.82
N LEU A 15 5.77 61.31 -7.79
CA LEU A 15 4.57 60.47 -7.70
C LEU A 15 3.39 61.04 -8.50
N GLN A 16 2.51 60.16 -9.01
CA GLN A 16 1.05 60.13 -8.72
C GLN A 16 0.38 59.10 -9.66
N SER A 17 -0.16 58.01 -9.10
CA SER A 17 -1.62 57.77 -8.93
C SER A 17 -2.32 57.59 -10.28
N ILE A 18 -2.86 56.42 -10.64
CA ILE A 18 -4.25 56.01 -10.31
C ILE A 18 -4.43 54.50 -10.60
N GLY A 19 -4.95 53.77 -9.61
CA GLY A 19 -5.99 52.74 -9.75
C GLY A 19 -5.70 51.45 -10.54
N TYR A 20 -5.00 50.49 -9.93
CA TYR A 20 -5.13 49.08 -10.31
C TYR A 20 -5.78 48.27 -9.18
N SER A 21 -7.02 47.85 -9.45
CA SER A 21 -7.82 46.96 -8.61
C SER A 21 -7.16 45.58 -8.51
N PHE A 22 -6.52 45.35 -7.37
CA PHE A 22 -6.75 44.23 -6.47
C PHE A 22 -7.32 42.93 -7.10
N ILE A 23 -6.45 42.08 -7.62
CA ILE A 23 -6.61 40.62 -7.52
C ILE A 23 -5.49 40.12 -6.62
N LYS A 24 -5.75 40.08 -5.30
CA LYS A 24 -4.96 39.27 -4.38
C LYS A 24 -5.15 37.81 -4.80
N LYS A 25 -4.22 37.27 -5.59
CA LYS A 25 -3.99 35.83 -5.61
C LYS A 25 -3.67 35.44 -4.17
N ASN A 26 -4.59 34.73 -3.54
CA ASN A 26 -4.36 34.03 -2.29
C ASN A 26 -3.25 32.99 -2.54
N ILE A 27 -2.01 33.45 -2.39
CA ILE A 27 -0.90 32.59 -2.04
C ILE A 27 -1.17 32.24 -0.57
N SER A 28 -1.97 31.21 -0.37
CA SER A 28 -2.07 30.55 0.92
C SER A 28 -0.70 29.95 1.21
N ASN A 29 0.05 30.72 1.97
CA ASN A 29 1.31 30.36 2.58
C ASN A 29 1.07 29.17 3.51
N THR A 30 1.34 27.96 3.02
CA THR A 30 1.58 26.77 3.86
C THR A 30 2.85 26.07 3.40
N LYS A 31 3.97 26.80 3.35
CA LYS A 31 5.27 26.18 3.62
C LYS A 31 5.40 26.04 5.13
N LYS A 32 4.67 25.07 5.70
CA LYS A 32 5.04 24.44 6.96
C LYS A 32 5.99 23.33 6.59
N ASP A 33 7.05 23.17 7.37
CA ASP A 33 8.22 22.34 7.05
C ASP A 33 7.87 20.85 6.85
N ASN A 34 7.44 20.47 5.64
CA ASN A 34 7.12 19.10 5.23
C ASN A 34 8.39 18.25 4.99
N MET A 35 9.46 18.47 5.75
CA MET A 35 10.77 17.88 5.50
C MET A 35 10.90 16.43 6.01
N GLY A 36 9.80 15.69 6.08
CA GLY A 36 9.74 14.34 6.67
C GLY A 36 8.48 13.53 6.40
N GLU A 37 7.54 14.01 5.57
CA GLU A 37 6.41 13.19 5.11
C GLU A 37 6.79 12.44 3.84
N ILE A 38 6.52 11.14 3.82
CA ILE A 38 6.76 10.27 2.66
C ILE A 38 5.51 9.43 2.37
N ASN A 39 5.25 9.19 1.09
CA ASN A 39 4.13 8.35 0.67
C ASN A 39 4.54 6.88 0.65
N VAL A 40 3.69 6.04 1.23
CA VAL A 40 3.78 4.57 1.20
C VAL A 40 2.64 4.04 0.36
N SER A 41 2.95 3.25 -0.67
CA SER A 41 1.99 2.79 -1.69
C SER A 41 2.06 1.28 -1.88
N ASP A 42 0.91 0.61 -1.92
CA ASP A 42 0.81 -0.82 -2.32
C ASP A 42 0.40 -1.01 -3.80
N GLY A 43 0.34 0.09 -4.56
CA GLY A 43 -0.14 0.16 -5.93
C GLY A 43 -1.65 0.36 -6.09
N ARG A 44 -2.44 0.19 -5.03
CA ARG A 44 -3.90 0.44 -5.01
C ARG A 44 -4.28 1.55 -4.04
N LYS A 45 -3.65 1.57 -2.88
CA LYS A 45 -3.82 2.52 -1.78
C LYS A 45 -2.47 3.19 -1.50
N GLU A 46 -2.54 4.47 -1.18
CA GLU A 46 -1.40 5.28 -0.78
C GLU A 46 -1.71 5.97 0.55
N ILE A 47 -0.72 6.02 1.44
CA ILE A 47 -0.79 6.71 2.72
C ILE A 47 0.44 7.60 2.91
N SER A 48 0.25 8.83 3.35
CA SER A 48 1.34 9.73 3.73
C SER A 48 1.68 9.51 5.20
N ILE A 49 2.96 9.35 5.51
CA ILE A 49 3.47 9.06 6.86
C ILE A 49 4.64 9.98 7.16
N ASN A 50 4.67 10.56 8.36
CA ASN A 50 5.85 11.26 8.86
C ASN A 50 6.89 10.23 9.32
N ILE A 51 7.88 9.96 8.46
CA ILE A 51 8.85 8.89 8.71
C ILE A 51 9.78 9.19 9.89
N LYS A 52 9.93 10.46 10.28
CA LYS A 52 10.77 10.87 11.42
C LYS A 52 10.22 10.43 12.78
N GLU A 53 8.95 10.04 12.85
CA GLU A 53 8.34 9.51 14.09
C GLU A 53 8.82 8.09 14.44
N TYR A 54 9.52 7.40 13.51
CA TYR A 54 9.95 6.02 13.67
C TYR A 54 11.48 5.91 13.77
N ARG A 55 11.97 5.10 14.72
CA ARG A 55 13.41 4.87 14.90
C ARG A 55 13.95 3.77 13.99
N LYS A 56 13.19 2.67 13.84
CA LYS A 56 13.59 1.50 13.04
C LYS A 56 12.57 1.18 11.96
N VAL A 57 13.04 0.56 10.87
CA VAL A 57 12.17 0.06 9.79
C VAL A 57 11.14 -0.96 10.32
N SER A 58 11.47 -1.71 11.37
CA SER A 58 10.53 -2.64 12.03
C SER A 58 9.26 -1.94 12.53
N ASP A 59 9.41 -0.75 13.12
CA ASP A 59 8.29 -0.03 13.73
C ASP A 59 7.41 0.60 12.65
N LEU A 60 8.05 1.14 11.61
CA LEU A 60 7.36 1.61 10.41
C LEU A 60 6.60 0.48 9.72
N THR A 61 7.22 -0.69 9.55
CA THR A 61 6.58 -1.87 8.94
C THR A 61 5.32 -2.28 9.71
N LYS A 62 5.36 -2.31 11.05
CA LYS A 62 4.18 -2.61 11.88
C LYS A 62 3.06 -1.58 11.71
N TYR A 63 3.41 -0.30 11.68
CA TYR A 63 2.43 0.76 11.45
C TYR A 63 1.75 0.61 10.09
N VAL A 64 2.54 0.38 9.03
CA VAL A 64 2.01 0.17 7.67
C VAL A 64 1.10 -1.07 7.62
N ALA A 65 1.50 -2.17 8.26
CA ALA A 65 0.69 -3.38 8.36
C ALA A 65 -0.69 -3.09 8.95
N MET A 66 -0.73 -2.35 10.07
CA MET A 66 -1.96 -1.97 10.75
C MET A 66 -2.80 -0.96 9.93
N LYS A 67 -2.17 0.08 9.37
CA LYS A 67 -2.87 1.17 8.67
C LYS A 67 -3.46 0.74 7.33
N MET A 68 -2.81 -0.21 6.66
CA MET A 68 -3.25 -0.75 5.37
C MET A 68 -4.00 -2.08 5.51
N ASN A 69 -4.05 -2.68 6.71
CA ASN A 69 -4.62 -3.99 6.97
C ASN A 69 -4.03 -5.09 6.06
N ILE A 70 -2.70 -5.17 6.05
CA ILE A 70 -1.93 -6.09 5.21
C ILE A 70 -0.93 -6.89 6.05
N SER A 71 -0.58 -8.09 5.58
CA SER A 71 0.38 -8.99 6.23
C SER A 71 1.36 -9.57 5.19
N GLU A 72 2.45 -10.17 5.66
CA GLU A 72 3.48 -10.83 4.84
C GLU A 72 4.03 -9.94 3.71
N PHE A 73 4.67 -8.82 4.04
CA PHE A 73 5.27 -7.89 3.06
C PHE A 73 6.62 -7.34 3.55
N TRP A 74 7.36 -6.70 2.66
CA TRP A 74 8.49 -5.83 3.01
C TRP A 74 8.32 -4.47 2.35
N LEU A 75 9.03 -3.48 2.89
CA LEU A 75 9.09 -2.15 2.30
C LEU A 75 10.30 -2.05 1.37
N GLU A 76 10.09 -1.41 0.23
CA GLU A 76 11.11 -1.14 -0.76
C GLU A 76 11.19 0.37 -1.02
N TYR A 77 12.40 0.90 -1.08
CA TYR A 77 12.65 2.30 -1.40
C TYR A 77 13.76 2.37 -2.44
N ASN A 78 13.49 3.06 -3.56
CA ASN A 78 14.41 3.12 -4.72
C ASN A 78 14.88 1.74 -5.20
N GLY A 79 14.00 0.74 -5.24
CA GLY A 79 14.35 -0.61 -5.66
C GLY A 79 15.04 -1.47 -4.58
N LEU A 80 15.33 -0.90 -3.41
CA LEU A 80 16.06 -1.58 -2.33
C LEU A 80 15.14 -1.97 -1.19
N ARG A 81 15.17 -3.26 -0.82
CA ARG A 81 14.46 -3.77 0.36
C ARG A 81 15.03 -3.11 1.62
N LEU A 82 14.17 -2.44 2.36
CA LEU A 82 14.48 -1.89 3.67
C LEU A 82 14.62 -3.04 4.69
N LYS A 83 15.77 -3.13 5.34
CA LYS A 83 16.02 -4.15 6.38
C LYS A 83 15.36 -3.71 7.69
N GLU A 84 14.66 -4.63 8.35
CA GLU A 84 13.86 -4.33 9.55
C GLU A 84 14.67 -3.68 10.69
N ASN A 85 15.93 -4.07 10.86
CA ASN A 85 16.81 -3.57 11.92
C ASN A 85 17.54 -2.27 11.55
N SER A 86 17.46 -1.80 10.30
CA SER A 86 18.10 -0.56 9.90
C SER A 86 17.39 0.64 10.55
N PRO A 87 18.15 1.60 11.11
CA PRO A 87 17.57 2.81 11.62
C PRO A 87 17.09 3.70 10.47
N ILE A 88 15.97 4.37 10.68
CA ILE A 88 15.34 5.22 9.67
C ILE A 88 16.24 6.42 9.30
N SER A 89 17.03 6.91 10.26
CA SER A 89 17.93 8.05 10.07
C SER A 89 19.04 7.83 9.04
N GLU A 90 19.43 6.57 8.78
CA GLU A 90 20.47 6.25 7.80
C GLU A 90 19.95 6.28 6.35
N ILE A 91 18.63 6.21 6.17
CA ILE A 91 18.02 6.15 4.85
C ILE A 91 17.71 7.58 4.39
N LYS A 92 18.35 8.01 3.30
CA LYS A 92 18.10 9.32 2.67
C LYS A 92 16.82 9.27 1.85
N PHE A 93 15.71 9.60 2.50
CA PHE A 93 14.42 9.74 1.84
C PHE A 93 14.37 11.05 1.03
N ASP A 94 14.02 10.91 -0.23
CA ASP A 94 13.70 12.00 -1.15
C ASP A 94 12.17 12.11 -1.17
N GLN A 95 11.65 13.33 -1.24
CA GLN A 95 10.20 13.58 -1.25
C GLN A 95 9.55 13.18 -2.58
N THR A 96 10.35 12.95 -3.63
CA THR A 96 9.87 12.58 -4.96
C THR A 96 9.58 11.08 -5.10
N THR A 97 10.22 10.24 -4.28
CA THR A 97 10.11 8.78 -4.38
C THR A 97 9.28 8.20 -3.24
N LYS A 98 8.36 7.32 -3.62
CA LYS A 98 7.48 6.63 -2.67
C LYS A 98 8.13 5.35 -2.15
N ILE A 99 7.80 5.01 -0.91
CA ILE A 99 8.06 3.67 -0.38
C ILE A 99 7.01 2.72 -0.96
N SER A 100 7.46 1.64 -1.57
CA SER A 100 6.58 0.62 -2.14
C SER A 100 6.42 -0.54 -1.17
N VAL A 101 5.17 -0.97 -0.97
CA VAL A 101 4.83 -2.20 -0.24
C VAL A 101 4.96 -3.38 -1.19
N ILE A 102 5.85 -4.31 -0.89
CA ILE A 102 6.07 -5.51 -1.71
C ILE A 102 5.58 -6.74 -0.95
N TYR A 103 4.52 -7.36 -1.47
CA TYR A 103 3.94 -8.57 -0.88
C TYR A 103 4.83 -9.79 -1.09
N LYS A 104 4.98 -10.58 -0.04
CA LYS A 104 5.62 -11.88 -0.10
C LYS A 104 4.78 -12.84 -0.93
N LYS A 105 5.44 -13.50 -1.87
CA LYS A 105 4.80 -14.55 -2.67
C LYS A 105 4.50 -15.74 -1.77
N LEU A 106 3.22 -15.98 -1.53
CA LEU A 106 2.74 -17.15 -0.78
C LEU A 106 2.94 -18.42 -1.62
N HIS A 107 3.37 -19.50 -0.98
CA HIS A 107 3.55 -20.81 -1.59
C HIS A 107 2.48 -21.78 -1.08
N CYS A 108 2.22 -22.83 -1.84
CA CYS A 108 1.29 -23.88 -1.46
C CYS A 108 1.75 -24.56 -0.16
N PHE A 109 0.83 -24.72 0.79
CA PHE A 109 1.11 -25.41 2.05
C PHE A 109 1.17 -26.95 1.91
N PHE A 110 0.71 -27.49 0.79
CA PHE A 110 0.72 -28.94 0.58
C PHE A 110 2.15 -29.47 0.51
N LYS A 111 2.39 -30.62 1.17
CA LYS A 111 3.72 -31.23 1.25
C LYS A 111 4.30 -31.44 -0.15
N GLN A 112 5.58 -31.11 -0.32
CA GLN A 112 6.32 -31.25 -1.59
C GLN A 112 5.74 -30.46 -2.78
N CYS A 113 4.86 -29.47 -2.54
CA CYS A 113 4.38 -28.57 -3.59
C CYS A 113 5.08 -27.21 -3.51
N TYR A 114 5.88 -26.89 -4.52
CA TYR A 114 6.59 -25.59 -4.62
C TYR A 114 5.84 -24.56 -5.47
N ASN A 115 4.60 -24.86 -5.87
CA ASN A 115 3.79 -23.94 -6.65
C ASN A 115 3.35 -22.74 -5.80
N LYS A 116 3.26 -21.58 -6.44
CA LYS A 116 2.70 -20.37 -5.82
C LYS A 116 1.24 -20.62 -5.41
N ALA A 117 0.88 -20.15 -4.23
CA ALA A 117 -0.51 -20.13 -3.80
C ALA A 117 -1.34 -19.23 -4.74
N GLY A 118 -2.65 -19.49 -4.82
CA GLY A 118 -3.56 -18.66 -5.59
C GLY A 118 -3.57 -17.21 -5.09
N LYS A 119 -3.78 -16.24 -5.99
CA LYS A 119 -3.83 -14.81 -5.64
C LYS A 119 -5.15 -14.36 -5.00
N ILE A 120 -6.24 -15.10 -5.20
CA ILE A 120 -7.60 -14.72 -4.78
C ILE A 120 -8.16 -15.87 -3.95
N ASN A 121 -8.57 -15.59 -2.71
CA ASN A 121 -9.20 -16.52 -1.76
C ASN A 121 -8.55 -17.91 -1.78
N SER A 122 -7.21 -17.95 -1.69
CA SER A 122 -6.46 -19.21 -1.78
C SER A 122 -6.32 -19.93 -0.45
N ASP A 123 -6.73 -19.26 0.61
CA ASP A 123 -6.93 -19.80 1.94
C ASP A 123 -8.14 -20.74 1.93
N CYS A 124 -7.94 -21.95 2.45
CA CYS A 124 -9.02 -22.89 2.69
C CYS A 124 -9.89 -22.37 3.84
N ASN A 125 -11.19 -22.16 3.61
CA ASN A 125 -12.14 -21.67 4.62
C ASN A 125 -12.24 -22.54 5.90
N TYR A 126 -11.70 -23.76 5.86
CA TYR A 126 -11.74 -24.70 6.98
C TYR A 126 -10.42 -24.72 7.75
N CYS A 127 -9.28 -24.88 7.07
CA CYS A 127 -7.98 -25.00 7.73
C CYS A 127 -7.12 -23.71 7.68
N SER A 128 -7.64 -22.64 7.06
CA SER A 128 -7.00 -21.31 6.93
C SER A 128 -5.59 -21.31 6.33
N LYS A 129 -5.25 -22.33 5.56
CA LYS A 129 -3.95 -22.49 4.88
C LYS A 129 -4.06 -22.19 3.39
N ASN A 130 -2.97 -21.71 2.81
CA ASN A 130 -2.91 -21.27 1.41
C ASN A 130 -2.49 -22.39 0.46
N TYR A 131 -3.18 -22.54 -0.66
CA TYR A 131 -2.90 -23.59 -1.64
C TYR A 131 -2.84 -23.07 -3.08
N CYS A 132 -2.10 -23.78 -3.94
CA CYS A 132 -2.07 -23.49 -5.37
C CYS A 132 -3.38 -23.94 -6.04
N ALA A 133 -3.60 -23.55 -7.30
CA ALA A 133 -4.82 -23.92 -8.04
C ALA A 133 -5.11 -25.44 -8.06
N LYS A 134 -4.07 -26.28 -8.05
CA LYS A 134 -4.19 -27.75 -8.03
C LYS A 134 -4.60 -28.32 -6.67
N HIS A 135 -4.33 -27.61 -5.57
CA HIS A 135 -4.55 -28.09 -4.21
C HIS A 135 -5.56 -27.24 -3.43
N ARG A 136 -6.22 -26.25 -4.07
CA ARG A 136 -7.15 -25.33 -3.40
C ARG A 136 -8.45 -25.99 -2.90
N ILE A 137 -8.74 -27.20 -3.37
CA ILE A 137 -9.92 -27.97 -2.99
C ILE A 137 -9.57 -28.79 -1.72
N PRO A 138 -10.46 -28.87 -0.71
CA PRO A 138 -10.23 -29.61 0.54
C PRO A 138 -9.73 -31.05 0.36
N GLU A 139 -10.28 -31.76 -0.62
CA GLU A 139 -9.92 -33.13 -0.98
C GLU A 139 -8.49 -33.21 -1.53
N SER A 140 -8.07 -32.24 -2.34
CA SER A 140 -6.78 -32.25 -3.04
C SER A 140 -5.58 -31.94 -2.13
N HIS A 141 -5.79 -31.24 -1.02
CA HIS A 141 -4.72 -30.96 -0.05
C HIS A 141 -4.79 -31.80 1.22
N ALA A 142 -5.69 -32.78 1.29
CA ALA A 142 -5.98 -33.55 2.49
C ALA A 142 -6.25 -32.63 3.69
N CYS A 143 -7.32 -31.83 3.60
CA CYS A 143 -7.71 -30.90 4.66
C CYS A 143 -7.82 -31.60 6.01
N ILE A 144 -7.26 -30.99 7.07
CA ILE A 144 -7.39 -31.51 8.43
C ILE A 144 -8.85 -31.50 8.91
N GLU A 145 -9.62 -30.50 8.45
CA GLU A 145 -11.04 -30.31 8.74
C GLU A 145 -11.96 -30.89 7.64
N ILE A 146 -11.54 -31.99 7.00
CA ILE A 146 -12.29 -32.58 5.86
C ILE A 146 -13.69 -33.07 6.28
N GLU A 147 -13.84 -33.54 7.52
CA GLU A 147 -15.11 -34.01 8.07
C GLU A 147 -16.15 -32.86 8.12
N SER A 148 -15.73 -31.71 8.65
CA SER A 148 -16.52 -30.48 8.69
C SER A 148 -16.89 -29.99 7.28
N CYS A 149 -15.95 -30.10 6.33
CA CYS A 149 -16.19 -29.78 4.93
C CYS A 149 -17.28 -30.67 4.31
N LYS A 150 -17.20 -31.99 4.50
CA LYS A 150 -18.17 -32.96 3.98
C LYS A 150 -19.57 -32.73 4.54
N LYS A 151 -19.67 -32.51 5.87
CA LYS A 151 -20.97 -32.23 6.52
C LYS A 151 -21.61 -30.96 5.95
N ALA A 152 -20.85 -29.89 5.82
CA ALA A 152 -21.33 -28.64 5.23
C ALA A 152 -21.75 -28.80 3.76
N ALA A 153 -21.00 -29.58 2.97
CA ALA A 153 -21.35 -29.87 1.58
C ALA A 153 -22.65 -30.69 1.48
N ASN A 154 -22.79 -31.73 2.31
CA ASN A 154 -23.98 -32.58 2.34
C ASN A 154 -25.23 -31.79 2.73
N SER A 155 -25.17 -30.96 3.76
CA SER A 155 -26.30 -30.13 4.17
C SER A 155 -26.74 -29.14 3.07
N ARG A 156 -25.79 -28.51 2.37
CA ARG A 156 -26.10 -27.63 1.22
C ARG A 156 -26.72 -28.42 0.05
N ASN A 157 -26.19 -29.60 -0.24
CA ASN A 157 -26.70 -30.47 -1.29
C ASN A 157 -28.12 -30.95 -0.98
N GLU A 158 -28.38 -31.36 0.27
CA GLU A 158 -29.71 -31.75 0.75
C GLU A 158 -30.72 -30.60 0.59
N ALA A 159 -30.38 -29.40 1.10
CA ALA A 159 -31.24 -28.23 0.97
C ALA A 159 -31.55 -27.89 -0.50
N LYS A 160 -30.54 -27.99 -1.38
CA LYS A 160 -30.70 -27.78 -2.82
C LYS A 160 -31.63 -28.82 -3.44
N LEU A 161 -31.41 -30.10 -3.14
CA LEU A 161 -32.23 -31.20 -3.65
C LEU A 161 -33.70 -31.06 -3.20
N LEU A 162 -33.94 -30.69 -1.94
CA LEU A 162 -35.30 -30.44 -1.44
C LEU A 162 -35.97 -29.26 -2.19
N LYS A 163 -35.25 -28.16 -2.39
CA LYS A 163 -35.76 -27.00 -3.13
C LYS A 163 -36.13 -27.37 -4.57
N GLU A 164 -35.27 -28.12 -5.26
CA GLU A 164 -35.52 -28.55 -6.64
C GLU A 164 -36.72 -29.51 -6.74
N LYS A 165 -36.90 -30.42 -5.78
CA LYS A 165 -38.09 -31.29 -5.69
C LYS A 165 -39.38 -30.47 -5.53
N LEU A 166 -39.38 -29.47 -4.64
CA LEU A 166 -40.55 -28.62 -4.39
C LEU A 166 -40.93 -27.77 -5.62
N THR A 167 -39.96 -27.32 -6.41
CA THR A 167 -40.24 -26.56 -7.64
C THR A 167 -40.70 -27.42 -8.80
N ARG A 168 -40.28 -28.69 -8.87
CA ARG A 168 -40.63 -29.62 -9.96
C ARG A 168 -42.05 -30.18 -9.83
N ASN A 169 -42.59 -30.24 -8.61
CA ASN A 169 -43.93 -30.76 -8.32
C ASN A 169 -45.02 -29.67 -8.25
N LYS A 170 -44.73 -28.43 -8.66
CA LYS A 170 -45.76 -27.41 -8.86
C LYS A 170 -46.46 -27.70 -10.20
N ILE A 171 -47.63 -28.32 -10.12
CA ILE A 171 -48.61 -28.46 -11.22
C ILE A 171 -49.51 -27.22 -11.19
#